data_AF-A0A9N8HY91-F1
#
_entry.id   AF-A0A9N8HY91-F1
#
_cell.length_a   1.000
_cell.length_b   1.000
_cell.length_c   1.000
_cell.angle_alpha   90.00
_cell.angle_beta   90.00
_cell.angle_gamma   90.00
#
_symmetry.space_group_name_H-M   'P 1'
#
loop_
_entity.id
_entity.type
_entity.pdbx_description
1 polymer ?
#
loop_
_entity_poly.entity_id
_entity_poly.type
_entity_poly.pdbx_seq_one_letter_code
_entity_poly.pdbx_strand_id
1 'polypeptide(L)'
;MVDEDADPEAAYLKSLNDLNSMACSILDTAGYNSKSLQIKLTSFSSKKRQDAILKPRTRERQDAIAKVKVGGGKHFQLTGGAALNEDDYFISLQRSALQSELESLEQQKRKKQESEKRETDALALLQANENRGDDKWNSKELKTLLSWKMEGPVPTKLSTKPNRLAKWMALKAKVVPPAARWTTQDQAELERLKHKIDHITLEDTELGRQRQRMQLEALSTVRGMSESERDEFLRSLANGRSSDNDGDSVVSDRGGSGNNRV
;
A
#
# COMPACT_ATOMS: atom_id res chain seq x y z
N MET A 1 -29.08 -7.62 8.23
CA MET A 1 -28.33 -6.87 7.20
C MET A 1 -28.72 -7.51 5.89
N VAL A 2 -29.33 -6.77 4.97
CA VAL A 2 -30.08 -7.36 3.85
C VAL A 2 -29.75 -6.55 2.61
N ASP A 3 -29.10 -7.20 1.64
CA ASP A 3 -28.72 -6.62 0.35
C ASP A 3 -29.47 -7.42 -0.73
N GLU A 4 -30.59 -6.88 -1.22
CA GLU A 4 -31.57 -7.59 -2.07
C GLU A 4 -30.98 -8.09 -3.40
N ASP A 5 -29.89 -7.48 -3.86
CA ASP A 5 -29.22 -7.86 -5.12
C ASP A 5 -28.04 -8.84 -4.90
N ALA A 6 -27.49 -8.93 -3.68
CA ALA A 6 -26.26 -9.68 -3.39
C ALA A 6 -26.49 -10.92 -2.52
N ASP A 7 -27.62 -10.99 -1.81
CA ASP A 7 -27.96 -12.09 -0.91
C ASP A 7 -29.36 -12.64 -1.25
N PRO A 8 -29.49 -13.89 -1.71
CA PRO A 8 -30.79 -14.48 -2.03
C PRO A 8 -31.71 -14.60 -0.81
N GLU A 9 -31.17 -14.60 0.41
CA GLU A 9 -31.92 -14.65 1.67
C GLU A 9 -32.40 -13.26 2.12
N ALA A 10 -31.91 -12.20 1.48
CA ALA A 10 -32.28 -10.81 1.77
C ALA A 10 -33.78 -10.56 1.61
N ALA A 11 -34.37 -11.03 0.50
CA ALA A 11 -35.80 -10.88 0.24
C ALA A 11 -36.65 -11.57 1.32
N TYR A 12 -36.21 -12.73 1.79
CA TYR A 12 -36.87 -13.47 2.88
C TYR A 12 -36.80 -12.71 4.21
N LEU A 13 -35.61 -12.23 4.59
CA LEU A 13 -35.43 -11.45 5.82
C LEU A 13 -36.20 -10.12 5.82
N LYS A 14 -36.34 -9.48 4.65
CA LYS A 14 -37.17 -8.28 4.48
C LYS A 14 -38.65 -8.59 4.70
N SER A 15 -39.15 -9.65 4.06
CA SER A 15 -40.53 -10.12 4.25
C SER A 15 -40.84 -10.43 5.71
N LEU A 16 -39.88 -11.06 6.42
CA LEU A 16 -40.03 -11.42 7.83
C LEU A 16 -40.07 -10.17 8.74
N ASN A 17 -39.29 -9.14 8.42
CA ASN A 17 -39.32 -7.85 9.11
C ASN A 17 -40.63 -7.08 8.86
N ASP A 18 -41.15 -7.12 7.65
CA ASP A 18 -42.44 -6.50 7.31
C ASP A 18 -43.58 -7.18 8.07
N LEU A 19 -43.54 -8.51 8.16
CA LEU A 19 -44.50 -9.29 8.94
C LEU A 19 -44.40 -9.00 10.45
N ASN A 20 -43.18 -8.94 11.00
CA ASN A 20 -42.96 -8.56 12.40
C ASN A 20 -43.47 -7.13 12.68
N SER A 21 -43.24 -6.19 11.77
CA SER A 21 -43.72 -4.81 11.88
C SER A 21 -45.25 -4.73 11.84
N MET A 22 -45.89 -5.52 10.97
CA MET A 22 -47.34 -5.62 10.89
C MET A 22 -47.94 -6.23 12.18
N ALA A 23 -47.38 -7.34 12.66
CA ALA A 23 -47.82 -7.98 13.90
C ALA A 23 -47.67 -7.05 15.11
N CYS A 24 -46.55 -6.31 15.19
CA CYS A 24 -46.35 -5.30 16.22
C CYS A 24 -47.39 -4.18 16.14
N SER A 25 -47.71 -3.70 14.93
CA SER A 25 -48.74 -2.68 14.73
C SER A 25 -50.12 -3.14 15.22
N ILE A 26 -50.46 -4.42 14.98
CA ILE A 26 -51.71 -5.02 15.47
C ILE A 26 -51.74 -5.05 17.01
N LEU A 27 -50.64 -5.46 17.65
CA LEU A 27 -50.53 -5.50 19.11
C LEU A 27 -50.67 -4.10 19.73
N ASP A 28 -50.04 -3.10 19.12
CA ASP A 28 -50.18 -1.70 19.54
C ASP A 28 -51.64 -1.21 19.43
N THR A 29 -52.35 -1.55 18.34
CA THR A 29 -53.79 -1.20 18.21
C THR A 29 -54.68 -1.90 19.22
N ALA A 30 -54.29 -3.09 19.69
CA ALA A 30 -54.99 -3.83 20.73
C ALA A 30 -54.63 -3.35 22.16
N GLY A 31 -53.79 -2.32 22.29
CA GLY A 31 -53.41 -1.71 23.58
C GLY A 31 -52.22 -2.37 24.29
N TYR A 32 -51.50 -3.28 23.63
CA TYR A 32 -50.29 -3.91 24.17
C TYR A 32 -49.04 -3.15 23.72
N ASN A 33 -47.95 -3.21 24.50
CA ASN A 33 -46.68 -2.56 24.14
C ASN A 33 -45.86 -3.44 23.20
N SER A 34 -45.90 -3.17 21.89
CA SER A 34 -45.19 -3.99 20.90
C SER A 34 -43.71 -3.64 20.73
N LYS A 35 -43.22 -2.55 21.33
CA LYS A 35 -41.86 -2.03 21.09
C LYS A 35 -40.74 -3.00 21.51
N SER A 36 -41.01 -3.88 22.46
CA SER A 36 -40.07 -4.92 22.90
C SER A 36 -39.91 -6.06 21.89
N LEU A 37 -40.87 -6.22 20.97
CA LEU A 37 -40.91 -7.30 19.96
C LEU A 37 -40.55 -6.80 18.56
N GLN A 38 -40.45 -5.48 18.38
CA GLN A 38 -40.11 -4.88 17.09
C GLN A 38 -38.61 -4.98 16.85
N ILE A 39 -38.22 -5.80 15.87
CA ILE A 39 -36.85 -5.88 15.39
C ILE A 39 -36.77 -4.96 14.18
N LYS A 40 -35.95 -3.91 14.25
CA LYS A 40 -35.69 -3.02 13.11
C LYS A 40 -34.52 -3.53 12.31
N LEU A 41 -34.76 -3.97 11.08
CA LEU A 41 -33.66 -4.26 10.17
C LEU A 41 -32.90 -2.98 9.80
N THR A 42 -31.59 -2.99 10.00
CA THR A 42 -30.70 -1.96 9.48
C THR A 42 -30.46 -2.22 7.99
N SER A 43 -31.07 -1.39 7.15
CA SER A 43 -30.80 -1.34 5.71
C SER A 43 -29.66 -0.35 5.44
N PHE A 44 -28.63 -0.79 4.71
CA PHE A 44 -27.64 0.11 4.12
C PHE A 44 -27.95 0.27 2.64
N SER A 45 -27.78 1.48 2.12
CA SER A 45 -27.92 1.74 0.69
C SER A 45 -26.86 0.96 -0.09
N SER A 46 -27.29 0.00 -0.92
CA SER A 46 -26.44 -0.78 -1.84
C SER A 46 -25.61 0.13 -2.74
N LYS A 47 -26.15 1.29 -3.15
CA LYS A 47 -25.45 2.33 -3.92
C LYS A 47 -24.17 2.81 -3.21
N LYS A 48 -24.23 3.11 -1.91
CA LYS A 48 -23.04 3.54 -1.14
C LYS A 48 -21.96 2.45 -1.07
N ARG A 49 -22.36 1.18 -1.11
CA ARG A 49 -21.43 0.05 -1.12
C ARG A 49 -20.79 -0.12 -2.50
N GLN A 50 -21.58 -0.03 -3.57
CA GLN A 50 -21.09 -0.11 -4.95
C GLN A 50 -20.16 1.07 -5.30
N ASP A 51 -20.50 2.28 -4.88
CA ASP A 51 -19.68 3.48 -5.10
C ASP A 51 -18.32 3.40 -4.37
N ALA A 52 -18.22 2.60 -3.30
CA ALA A 52 -17.00 2.41 -2.53
C ALA A 52 -16.07 1.34 -3.13
N ILE A 53 -16.56 0.49 -4.04
CA ILE A 53 -15.76 -0.55 -4.69
C ILE A 53 -14.95 0.09 -5.82
N LEU A 54 -13.63 -0.03 -5.71
CA LEU A 54 -12.72 0.50 -6.72
C LEU A 54 -12.56 -0.50 -7.86
N LYS A 55 -12.45 0.05 -9.08
CA LYS A 55 -12.34 -0.76 -10.31
C LYS A 55 -11.05 -1.60 -10.29
N PRO A 56 -11.11 -2.89 -10.67
CA PRO A 56 -9.91 -3.74 -10.82
C PRO A 56 -8.87 -3.13 -11.74
N ARG A 57 -7.58 -3.43 -11.49
CA ARG A 57 -6.43 -3.00 -12.30
C ARG A 57 -6.28 -1.49 -12.45
N THR A 58 -6.77 -0.74 -11.47
CA THR A 58 -6.61 0.72 -11.43
C THR A 58 -5.59 1.14 -10.40
N ARG A 59 -4.88 2.25 -10.69
CA ARG A 59 -3.94 2.86 -9.76
C ARG A 59 -4.60 3.22 -8.43
N GLU A 60 -5.82 3.76 -8.49
CA GLU A 60 -6.61 4.15 -7.31
C GLU A 60 -6.89 2.97 -6.39
N ARG A 61 -7.29 1.82 -6.95
CA ARG A 61 -7.48 0.58 -6.19
C ARG A 61 -6.18 0.12 -5.55
N GLN A 62 -5.08 0.09 -6.30
CA GLN A 62 -3.76 -0.31 -5.79
C GLN A 62 -3.27 0.60 -4.67
N ASP A 63 -3.44 1.93 -4.81
CA ASP A 63 -3.07 2.91 -3.78
C ASP A 63 -3.94 2.78 -2.52
N ALA A 64 -5.23 2.48 -2.69
CA ALA A 64 -6.13 2.25 -1.57
C ALA A 64 -5.78 0.94 -0.84
N ILE A 65 -5.46 -0.13 -1.58
CA ILE A 65 -5.02 -1.41 -0.99
C ILE A 65 -3.70 -1.24 -0.24
N ALA A 66 -2.73 -0.50 -0.80
CA ALA A 66 -1.42 -0.27 -0.19
C ALA A 66 -1.50 0.39 1.20
N LYS A 67 -2.54 1.22 1.42
CA LYS A 67 -2.78 1.91 2.70
C LYS A 67 -3.49 1.04 3.74
N VAL A 68 -4.09 -0.06 3.33
CA VAL A 68 -4.88 -0.93 4.21
C VAL A 68 -4.00 -2.04 4.76
N LYS A 69 -4.21 -2.38 6.04
CA LYS A 69 -3.55 -3.54 6.66
C LYS A 69 -3.98 -4.83 5.96
N VAL A 70 -3.01 -5.68 5.65
CA VAL A 70 -3.21 -7.00 5.01
C VAL A 70 -4.31 -7.79 5.74
N GLY A 71 -5.28 -8.30 4.99
CA GLY A 71 -6.38 -9.13 5.50
C GLY A 71 -7.45 -8.39 6.30
N GLY A 72 -7.40 -7.05 6.40
CA GLY A 72 -8.43 -6.28 7.08
C GLY A 72 -9.74 -6.19 6.29
N GLY A 73 -10.88 -6.04 6.99
CA GLY A 73 -12.20 -5.89 6.36
C GLY A 73 -12.29 -4.77 5.31
N LYS A 74 -11.48 -3.70 5.46
CA LYS A 74 -11.37 -2.61 4.47
C LYS A 74 -10.84 -3.06 3.11
N HIS A 75 -9.99 -4.09 3.07
CA HIS A 75 -9.49 -4.64 1.80
C HIS A 75 -10.67 -5.18 0.99
N PHE A 76 -11.49 -6.04 1.60
CA PHE A 76 -12.67 -6.62 0.98
C PHE A 76 -13.70 -5.55 0.55
N GLN A 77 -13.83 -4.46 1.31
CA GLN A 77 -14.72 -3.35 0.93
C GLN A 77 -14.24 -2.62 -0.33
N LEU A 78 -12.93 -2.35 -0.44
CA LEU A 78 -12.35 -1.66 -1.59
C LEU A 78 -12.30 -2.54 -2.85
N THR A 79 -12.07 -3.85 -2.68
CA THR A 79 -11.93 -4.78 -3.79
C THR A 79 -13.25 -5.40 -4.25
N GLY A 80 -14.33 -5.24 -3.47
CA GLY A 80 -15.61 -5.90 -3.71
C GLY A 80 -15.60 -7.38 -3.34
N GLY A 81 -14.76 -7.78 -2.39
CA GLY A 81 -14.61 -9.18 -1.97
C GLY A 81 -13.57 -9.98 -2.76
N ALA A 82 -12.79 -9.30 -3.62
CA ALA A 82 -11.78 -9.97 -4.41
C ALA A 82 -10.68 -10.59 -3.55
N ALA A 83 -10.11 -11.69 -4.05
CA ALA A 83 -9.13 -12.48 -3.32
C ALA A 83 -7.75 -11.78 -3.25
N LEU A 84 -6.99 -12.11 -2.21
CA LEU A 84 -5.65 -11.56 -1.96
C LEU A 84 -4.58 -12.01 -2.98
N ASN A 85 -4.95 -12.84 -3.96
CA ASN A 85 -4.06 -13.37 -5.00
C ASN A 85 -4.16 -12.63 -6.34
N GLU A 86 -4.88 -11.51 -6.40
CA GLU A 86 -4.93 -10.66 -7.59
C GLU A 86 -3.65 -9.84 -7.78
N ASP A 87 -3.32 -9.54 -9.05
CA ASP A 87 -2.17 -8.71 -9.43
C ASP A 87 -2.14 -7.37 -8.68
N ASP A 88 -3.31 -6.74 -8.45
CA ASP A 88 -3.44 -5.47 -7.72
C ASP A 88 -2.87 -5.54 -6.30
N TYR A 89 -3.01 -6.68 -5.63
CA TYR A 89 -2.47 -6.87 -4.29
C TYR A 89 -0.94 -6.87 -4.32
N PHE A 90 -0.33 -7.64 -5.23
CA PHE A 90 1.13 -7.70 -5.35
C PHE A 90 1.73 -6.35 -5.77
N ILE A 91 1.08 -5.65 -6.70
CA ILE A 91 1.50 -4.30 -7.14
C ILE A 91 1.38 -3.30 -5.98
N SER A 92 0.29 -3.36 -5.20
CA SER A 92 0.10 -2.48 -4.04
C SER A 92 1.17 -2.69 -2.96
N LEU A 93 1.57 -3.94 -2.72
CA LEU A 93 2.61 -4.28 -1.75
C LEU A 93 3.98 -3.73 -2.20
N GLN A 94 4.31 -3.91 -3.47
CA GLN A 94 5.53 -3.35 -4.05
C GLN A 94 5.53 -1.82 -3.99
N ARG A 95 4.36 -1.19 -4.22
CA ARG A 95 4.21 0.26 -4.09
C ARG A 95 4.44 0.75 -2.67
N SER A 96 3.86 0.07 -1.68
CA SER A 96 4.07 0.41 -0.27
C SER A 96 5.53 0.30 0.15
N ALA A 97 6.24 -0.75 -0.30
CA ALA A 97 7.66 -0.92 -0.03
C ALA A 97 8.51 0.23 -0.62
N LEU A 98 8.27 0.59 -1.89
CA LEU A 98 8.97 1.70 -2.54
C LEU A 98 8.62 3.06 -1.90
N GLN A 99 7.38 3.26 -1.46
CA GLN A 99 6.99 4.47 -0.72
C GLN A 99 7.76 4.60 0.60
N SER A 100 7.92 3.51 1.35
CA SER A 100 8.72 3.52 2.58
C SER A 100 10.19 3.84 2.31
N GLU A 101 10.76 3.37 1.21
CA GLU A 101 12.13 3.69 0.80
C GLU A 101 12.26 5.17 0.40
N LEU A 102 11.29 5.69 -0.34
CA LEU A 102 11.21 7.11 -0.70
C LEU A 102 11.16 8.01 0.54
N GLU A 103 10.31 7.67 1.51
CA GLU A 103 10.20 8.41 2.77
C GLU A 103 11.53 8.40 3.54
N SER A 104 12.24 7.27 3.57
CA SER A 104 13.56 7.16 4.19
C SER A 104 14.57 8.09 3.52
N LEU A 105 14.62 8.11 2.18
CA LEU A 105 15.51 9.01 1.44
C LEU A 105 15.14 10.49 1.60
N GLU A 106 13.86 10.83 1.63
CA GLU A 106 13.41 12.20 1.90
C GLU A 106 13.79 12.65 3.32
N GLN A 107 13.71 11.76 4.31
CA GLN A 107 14.21 12.02 5.66
C GLN A 107 15.73 12.20 5.69
N GLN A 108 16.48 11.38 4.96
CA GLN A 108 17.93 11.53 4.84
C GLN A 108 18.31 12.86 4.18
N LYS A 109 17.60 13.26 3.11
CA LYS A 109 17.76 14.57 2.47
C LYS A 109 17.57 15.71 3.45
N ARG A 110 16.46 15.69 4.21
CA ARG A 110 16.20 16.70 5.25
C ARG A 110 17.31 16.75 6.29
N LYS A 111 17.76 15.61 6.80
CA LYS A 111 18.86 15.52 7.78
C LYS A 111 20.17 16.09 7.25
N LYS A 112 20.56 15.74 6.01
CA LYS A 112 21.79 16.28 5.37
C LYS A 112 21.69 17.80 5.20
N GLN A 113 20.56 18.30 4.68
CA GLN A 113 20.32 19.74 4.52
C GLN A 113 20.31 20.51 5.85
N GLU A 114 19.71 19.94 6.90
CA GLU A 114 19.75 20.54 8.24
C GLU A 114 21.14 20.52 8.86
N SER A 115 21.95 19.49 8.57
CA SER A 115 23.35 19.45 8.99
C SER A 115 24.19 20.51 8.29
N GLU A 116 24.02 20.66 6.98
CA GLU A 116 24.71 21.67 6.18
C GLU A 116 24.33 23.11 6.60
N LYS A 117 23.04 23.37 6.86
CA LYS A 117 22.59 24.66 7.40
C LYS A 117 23.23 24.95 8.77
N ARG A 118 23.27 23.97 9.67
CA ARG A 118 23.91 24.15 10.99
C ARG A 118 25.40 24.43 10.87
N GLU A 119 26.09 23.75 9.97
CA GLU A 119 27.52 23.98 9.71
C GLU A 119 27.76 25.38 9.13
N THR A 120 27.01 25.77 8.09
CA THR A 120 27.14 27.09 7.45
C THR A 120 26.83 28.23 8.42
N ASP A 121 25.75 28.13 9.21
CA ASP A 121 25.41 29.11 10.25
C ASP A 121 26.49 29.20 11.33
N ALA A 122 27.04 28.07 11.78
CA ALA A 122 28.07 28.03 12.81
C ALA A 122 29.41 28.61 12.32
N LEU A 123 29.82 28.27 11.10
CA LEU A 123 31.02 28.81 10.47
C LEU A 123 30.89 30.32 10.22
N ALA A 124 29.75 30.79 9.74
CA ALA A 124 29.48 32.22 9.56
C ALA A 124 29.53 32.98 10.90
N LEU A 125 29.00 32.40 11.97
CA LEU A 125 29.10 32.99 13.32
C LEU A 125 30.53 33.06 13.84
N LEU A 126 31.35 32.02 13.61
CA LEU A 126 32.76 32.02 14.00
C LEU A 126 33.55 33.07 13.22
N GLN A 127 33.32 33.17 11.91
CA GLN A 127 33.98 34.17 11.06
C GLN A 127 33.57 35.60 11.45
N ALA A 128 32.28 35.86 11.68
CA ALA A 128 31.79 37.19 12.06
C ALA A 128 32.27 37.64 13.46
N ASN A 129 32.66 36.69 14.32
CA ASN A 129 33.05 36.96 15.71
C ASN A 129 34.50 36.57 16.02
N GLU A 130 35.36 36.47 15.01
CA GLU A 130 36.76 36.02 15.15
C GLU A 130 37.56 36.83 16.19
N ASN A 131 37.25 38.12 16.34
CA ASN A 131 37.88 39.04 17.30
C ASN A 131 37.10 39.22 18.61
N ARG A 132 36.00 38.51 18.81
CA ARG A 132 35.12 38.64 19.97
C ARG A 132 35.47 37.56 20.99
N GLY A 133 35.90 37.98 22.18
CA GLY A 133 36.15 37.05 23.29
C GLY A 133 34.93 36.19 23.63
N ASP A 134 35.18 34.93 24.02
CA ASP A 134 34.19 33.87 24.26
C ASP A 134 33.08 34.26 25.27
N ASP A 135 33.34 35.19 26.20
CA ASP A 135 32.35 35.63 27.20
C ASP A 135 31.21 36.49 26.63
N LYS A 136 31.45 37.11 25.46
CA LYS A 136 30.48 38.03 24.85
C LYS A 136 29.42 37.31 24.02
N TRP A 137 29.53 36.00 23.80
CA TRP A 137 28.57 35.24 23.00
C TRP A 137 27.16 35.27 23.62
N ASN A 138 26.15 35.43 22.79
CA ASN A 138 24.76 35.41 23.22
C ASN A 138 24.23 33.96 23.32
N SER A 139 23.11 33.78 24.02
CA SER A 139 22.55 32.45 24.27
C SER A 139 22.09 31.73 22.99
N LYS A 140 21.67 32.48 21.95
CA LYS A 140 21.24 31.93 20.66
C LYS A 140 22.44 31.48 19.81
N GLU A 141 23.49 32.30 19.74
CA GLU A 141 24.75 31.98 19.05
C GLU A 141 25.39 30.72 19.64
N LEU A 142 25.47 30.62 20.98
CA LEU A 142 25.96 29.42 21.67
C LEU A 142 25.09 28.19 21.37
N LYS A 143 23.78 28.37 21.19
CA LYS A 143 22.88 27.26 20.83
C LYS A 143 23.17 26.76 19.41
N THR A 144 23.38 27.65 18.45
CA THR A 144 23.75 27.31 17.07
C THR A 144 25.06 26.53 17.04
N LEU A 145 26.10 27.06 17.69
CA LEU A 145 27.42 26.41 17.79
C LEU A 145 27.37 25.02 18.43
N LEU A 146 26.64 24.89 19.54
CA LEU A 146 26.47 23.59 20.21
C LEU A 146 25.67 22.61 19.34
N SER A 147 24.66 23.08 18.61
CA SER A 147 23.86 22.23 17.72
C SER A 147 24.66 21.69 16.52
N TRP A 148 25.68 22.44 16.09
CA TRP A 148 26.66 21.99 15.10
C TRP A 148 27.63 20.98 15.73
N LYS A 149 28.28 21.31 16.86
CA LYS A 149 29.28 20.42 17.49
C LYS A 149 28.72 19.10 18.04
N MET A 150 27.45 19.10 18.43
CA MET A 150 26.75 17.92 18.96
C MET A 150 25.95 17.16 17.89
N GLU A 151 25.95 17.63 16.64
CA GLU A 151 25.21 17.02 15.52
C GLU A 151 23.71 16.82 15.79
N GLY A 152 23.11 17.62 16.67
CA GLY A 152 21.67 17.53 16.96
C GLY A 152 21.11 18.69 17.80
N PRO A 153 19.85 18.59 18.24
CA PRO A 153 19.23 19.60 19.10
C PRO A 153 19.96 19.69 20.44
N VAL A 154 20.15 20.93 20.91
CA VAL A 154 20.78 21.18 22.21
C VAL A 154 19.87 20.67 23.33
N PRO A 155 20.35 19.78 24.23
CA PRO A 155 19.56 19.24 25.32
C PRO A 155 18.96 20.34 26.21
N THR A 156 17.75 20.12 26.70
CA THR A 156 17.03 21.06 27.58
C THR A 156 17.81 21.42 28.86
N LYS A 157 18.67 20.50 29.33
CA LYS A 157 19.58 20.72 30.49
C LYS A 157 20.61 21.83 30.26
N LEU A 158 20.86 22.20 29.00
CA LEU A 158 21.72 23.32 28.60
C LEU A 158 20.88 24.54 28.21
N SER A 159 19.75 24.80 28.87
CA SER A 159 18.87 25.93 28.55
C SER A 159 19.49 27.29 28.94
N THR A 160 20.35 27.33 29.95
CA THR A 160 20.95 28.55 30.49
C THR A 160 22.26 28.93 29.78
N LYS A 161 22.53 30.24 29.66
CA LYS A 161 23.76 30.76 29.03
C LYS A 161 25.05 30.21 29.65
N PRO A 162 25.22 30.16 30.99
CA PRO A 162 26.46 29.66 31.61
C PRO A 162 26.73 28.19 31.28
N ASN A 163 25.69 27.35 31.31
CA ASN A 163 25.82 25.92 30.98
C ASN A 163 26.18 25.71 29.51
N ARG A 164 25.63 26.53 28.60
CA ARG A 164 26.00 26.49 27.17
C ARG A 164 27.45 26.91 26.96
N LEU A 165 27.90 27.98 27.63
CA LEU A 165 29.27 28.47 27.52
C LEU A 165 30.28 27.44 28.03
N ALA A 166 30.03 26.85 29.21
CA ALA A 166 30.88 25.79 29.76
C ALA A 166 30.98 24.58 28.81
N LYS A 167 29.84 24.16 28.23
CA LYS A 167 29.82 23.05 27.26
C LYS A 167 30.52 23.41 25.95
N TRP A 168 30.38 24.64 25.47
CA TRP A 168 31.06 25.14 24.29
C TRP A 168 32.58 25.13 24.50
N MET A 169 33.07 25.64 25.62
CA MET A 169 34.49 25.61 25.97
C MET A 169 35.08 24.19 25.95
N ALA A 170 34.31 23.21 26.42
CA ALA A 170 34.73 21.80 26.37
C ALA A 170 34.72 21.20 24.95
N LEU A 171 33.85 21.67 24.07
CA LEU A 171 33.64 21.12 22.72
C LEU A 171 34.35 21.91 21.61
N LYS A 172 34.87 23.12 21.87
CA LYS A 172 35.46 23.99 20.84
C LYS A 172 36.65 23.34 20.14
N ALA A 173 37.47 22.59 20.88
CA ALA A 173 38.63 21.87 20.38
C ALA A 173 38.27 20.58 19.61
N LYS A 174 37.02 20.12 19.67
CA LYS A 174 36.59 18.92 18.94
C LYS A 174 36.50 19.23 17.45
N VAL A 175 37.29 18.52 16.64
CA VAL A 175 37.16 18.54 15.18
C VAL A 175 35.87 17.80 14.82
N VAL A 176 34.99 18.47 14.07
CA VAL A 176 33.74 17.88 13.57
C VAL A 176 33.95 17.63 12.08
N PRO A 177 33.69 16.40 11.59
CA PRO A 177 33.72 16.14 10.16
C PRO A 177 32.77 17.09 9.40
N PRO A 178 33.13 17.51 8.17
CA PRO A 178 32.22 18.29 7.34
C PRO A 178 30.88 17.58 7.17
N ALA A 179 29.77 18.34 7.13
CA ALA A 179 28.46 17.75 6.92
C ALA A 179 28.41 17.04 5.56
N ALA A 180 27.93 15.79 5.55
CA ALA A 180 27.70 15.06 4.32
C ALA A 180 26.64 15.80 3.49
N ARG A 181 27.04 16.26 2.30
CA ARG A 181 26.14 16.98 1.40
C ARG A 181 25.22 16.02 0.66
N TRP A 182 24.03 16.50 0.32
CA TRP A 182 23.14 15.80 -0.61
C TRP A 182 23.74 15.89 -2.01
N THR A 183 24.06 14.74 -2.61
CA THR A 183 24.73 14.72 -3.91
C THR A 183 23.74 14.70 -5.07
N THR A 184 24.22 14.99 -6.28
CA THR A 184 23.43 14.81 -7.51
C THR A 184 23.01 13.35 -7.71
N GLN A 185 23.86 12.40 -7.29
CA GLN A 185 23.52 10.97 -7.33
C GLN A 185 22.35 10.66 -6.39
N ASP A 186 22.38 11.15 -5.15
CA ASP A 186 21.28 10.97 -4.19
C ASP A 186 19.95 11.53 -4.75
N GLN A 187 20.02 12.69 -5.43
CA GLN A 187 18.87 13.29 -6.08
C GLN A 187 18.34 12.46 -7.25
N ALA A 188 19.23 11.91 -8.08
CA ALA A 188 18.86 11.04 -9.19
C ALA A 188 18.24 9.72 -8.71
N GLU A 189 18.73 9.15 -7.61
CA GLU A 189 18.14 7.96 -6.98
C GLU A 189 16.73 8.23 -6.46
N LEU A 190 16.52 9.37 -5.81
CA LEU A 190 15.19 9.81 -5.35
C LEU A 190 14.21 9.98 -6.53
N GLU A 191 14.64 10.62 -7.62
CA GLU A 191 13.82 10.81 -8.83
C GLU A 191 13.52 9.48 -9.52
N ARG A 192 14.51 8.58 -9.61
CA ARG A 192 14.35 7.23 -10.13
C ARG A 192 13.29 6.45 -9.34
N LEU A 193 13.31 6.54 -8.00
CA LEU A 193 12.31 5.88 -7.16
C LEU A 193 10.91 6.47 -7.35
N LYS A 194 10.79 7.81 -7.44
CA LYS A 194 9.51 8.46 -7.75
C LYS A 194 8.93 7.97 -9.08
N HIS A 195 9.75 7.98 -10.13
CA HIS A 195 9.35 7.48 -11.44
C HIS A 195 8.94 6.00 -11.39
N LYS A 196 9.70 5.17 -10.65
CA LYS A 196 9.39 3.74 -10.50
C LYS A 196 8.06 3.51 -9.78
N ILE A 197 7.75 4.28 -8.73
CA ILE A 197 6.49 4.18 -7.99
C ILE A 197 5.27 4.44 -8.88
N ASP A 198 5.40 5.37 -9.82
CA ASP A 198 4.33 5.72 -10.76
C ASP A 198 4.05 4.63 -11.81
N HIS A 199 5.06 3.80 -12.14
CA HIS A 199 5.03 2.84 -13.25
C HIS A 199 5.31 1.40 -12.82
N ILE A 200 4.83 0.99 -11.64
CA ILE A 200 5.01 -0.38 -11.15
C ILE A 200 4.18 -1.35 -11.99
N THR A 201 4.86 -2.36 -12.52
CA THR A 201 4.23 -3.48 -13.24
C THR A 201 4.21 -4.74 -12.37
N LEU A 202 3.50 -5.79 -12.81
CA LEU A 202 3.51 -7.07 -12.11
C LEU A 202 4.92 -7.70 -12.08
N GLU A 203 5.73 -7.44 -13.10
CA GLU A 203 7.11 -7.94 -13.24
C GLU A 203 8.02 -7.40 -12.14
N ASP A 204 7.75 -6.18 -11.66
CA ASP A 204 8.48 -5.56 -10.55
C ASP A 204 8.18 -6.18 -9.18
N THR A 205 7.13 -7.01 -9.09
CA THR A 205 6.69 -7.65 -7.84
C THR A 205 7.39 -8.99 -7.60
N GLU A 206 7.34 -9.52 -6.38
CA GLU A 206 7.88 -10.86 -6.09
C GLU A 206 7.20 -11.96 -6.90
N LEU A 207 5.89 -11.82 -7.18
CA LEU A 207 5.18 -12.75 -8.04
C LEU A 207 5.75 -12.74 -9.47
N GLY A 208 6.03 -11.55 -10.01
CA GLY A 208 6.67 -11.39 -11.31
C GLY A 208 8.04 -12.04 -11.37
N ARG A 209 8.88 -11.77 -10.36
CA ARG A 209 10.21 -12.39 -10.22
C ARG A 209 10.13 -13.91 -10.12
N GLN A 210 9.15 -14.43 -9.37
CA GLN A 210 8.96 -15.88 -9.24
C GLN A 210 8.51 -16.53 -10.55
N ARG A 211 7.59 -15.89 -11.29
CA ARG A 211 7.20 -16.36 -12.64
C ARG A 211 8.40 -16.46 -13.56
N GLN A 212 9.27 -15.44 -13.55
CA GLN A 212 10.48 -15.44 -14.36
C GLN A 212 11.46 -16.56 -13.95
N ARG A 213 11.66 -16.79 -12.64
CA ARG A 213 12.49 -17.90 -12.15
C ARG A 213 11.96 -19.25 -12.61
N MET A 214 10.65 -19.48 -12.46
CA MET A 214 10.02 -20.72 -12.90
C MET A 214 10.16 -20.95 -14.41
N GLN A 215 10.03 -19.90 -15.22
CA GLN A 215 10.25 -19.99 -16.66
C GLN A 215 11.70 -20.35 -16.99
N LEU A 216 12.67 -19.71 -16.35
CA LEU A 216 14.10 -20.01 -16.56
C LEU A 216 14.46 -21.42 -16.10
N GLU A 217 13.91 -21.86 -14.97
CA GLU A 217 14.09 -23.22 -14.46
C GLU A 217 13.52 -24.26 -15.44
N ALA A 218 12.29 -24.06 -15.91
CA ALA A 218 11.69 -24.94 -16.92
C ALA A 218 12.55 -25.01 -18.20
N LEU A 219 13.05 -23.88 -18.69
CA LEU A 219 13.95 -23.84 -19.85
C LEU A 219 15.28 -24.55 -19.57
N SER A 220 15.85 -24.39 -18.39
CA SER A 220 17.07 -25.08 -17.97
C SER A 220 16.86 -26.60 -17.93
N THR A 221 15.74 -27.05 -17.37
CA THR A 221 15.39 -28.46 -17.32
C THR A 221 15.26 -29.04 -18.73
N VAL A 222 14.55 -28.35 -19.64
CA VAL A 222 14.44 -28.79 -21.05
C VAL A 222 15.79 -28.84 -21.75
N ARG A 223 16.71 -27.92 -21.46
CA ARG A 223 18.07 -27.95 -22.01
C ARG A 223 18.90 -29.11 -21.48
N GLY A 224 18.68 -29.51 -20.24
CA GLY A 224 19.36 -30.63 -19.59
C GLY A 224 18.85 -32.01 -20.00
N MET A 225 17.67 -32.10 -20.62
CA MET A 225 17.10 -33.34 -21.12
C MET A 225 17.89 -33.92 -22.29
N SER A 226 17.95 -35.26 -22.36
CA SER A 226 18.41 -35.99 -23.55
C SER A 226 17.47 -35.75 -24.74
N GLU A 227 17.91 -36.07 -25.96
CA GLU A 227 17.08 -35.91 -27.17
C GLU A 227 15.77 -36.71 -27.09
N SER A 228 15.83 -37.95 -26.57
CA SER A 228 14.63 -38.78 -26.38
C SER A 228 13.63 -38.16 -25.39
N GLU A 229 14.12 -37.62 -24.27
CA GLU A 229 13.28 -36.97 -23.25
C GLU A 229 12.67 -35.65 -23.78
N ARG A 230 13.44 -34.88 -24.58
CA ARG A 230 12.91 -33.68 -25.24
C ARG A 230 11.82 -34.01 -26.25
N ASP A 231 12.00 -35.07 -27.05
CA ASP A 231 10.99 -35.49 -28.02
C ASP A 231 9.71 -35.98 -27.34
N GLU A 232 9.82 -36.70 -26.23
CA GLU A 232 8.66 -37.11 -25.43
C GLU A 232 7.95 -35.90 -24.79
N PHE A 233 8.72 -34.95 -24.26
CA PHE A 233 8.19 -33.70 -23.72
C PHE A 233 7.47 -32.85 -24.78
N LEU A 234 8.03 -32.74 -25.99
CA LEU A 234 7.38 -32.03 -27.10
C LEU A 234 6.10 -32.74 -27.58
N ARG A 235 6.09 -34.09 -27.60
CA ARG A 235 4.88 -34.87 -27.92
C ARG A 235 3.78 -34.68 -26.87
N SER A 236 4.13 -34.66 -25.59
CA SER A 236 3.14 -34.43 -24.52
C SER A 236 2.53 -33.02 -24.59
N LEU A 237 3.34 -32.00 -24.90
CA LEU A 237 2.85 -30.64 -25.14
C LEU A 237 1.94 -30.54 -26.38
N ALA A 238 2.26 -31.25 -27.46
CA ALA A 238 1.44 -31.28 -28.66
C ALA A 238 0.07 -31.95 -28.40
N ASN A 239 0.07 -33.07 -27.66
CA ASN A 239 -1.17 -33.78 -27.32
C ASN A 239 -2.06 -32.98 -26.35
N GLY A 240 -1.47 -32.25 -25.40
CA GLY A 240 -2.22 -31.39 -24.47
C GLY A 240 -2.89 -30.18 -25.14
N ARG A 241 -2.36 -29.68 -26.27
CA ARG A 241 -3.02 -28.57 -27.02
C ARG A 241 -4.23 -29.03 -27.83
N SER A 242 -4.33 -30.32 -28.13
CA SER A 242 -5.43 -30.90 -28.91
C SER A 242 -6.69 -31.13 -28.07
N SER A 243 -6.59 -31.28 -26.74
CA SER A 243 -7.75 -31.52 -25.87
C SER A 243 -8.57 -30.27 -25.52
N ASP A 244 -8.03 -29.07 -25.75
CA ASP A 244 -8.69 -27.81 -25.38
C ASP A 244 -9.61 -27.26 -26.49
N ASN A 245 -9.74 -27.96 -27.64
CA ASN A 245 -10.51 -27.49 -28.80
C ASN A 245 -11.86 -28.20 -29.03
N ASP A 246 -12.20 -29.22 -28.23
CA ASP A 246 -13.48 -29.97 -28.35
C ASP A 246 -14.49 -29.55 -27.27
N GLY A 247 -14.74 -28.24 -27.19
CA GLY A 247 -15.55 -27.62 -26.15
C GLY A 247 -16.63 -26.66 -26.63
N ASP A 248 -17.07 -26.69 -27.89
CA ASP A 248 -18.35 -26.08 -28.28
C ASP A 248 -18.87 -26.63 -29.63
N SER A 249 -19.83 -27.56 -29.57
CA SER A 249 -20.95 -27.74 -30.53
C SER A 249 -21.61 -29.11 -30.35
N VAL A 250 -22.29 -29.33 -29.22
CA VAL A 250 -23.34 -30.36 -29.18
C VAL A 250 -24.60 -29.78 -29.82
N VAL A 251 -24.71 -30.06 -31.12
CA VAL A 251 -25.93 -29.98 -31.91
C VAL A 251 -26.99 -30.85 -31.24
N SER A 252 -28.05 -30.25 -30.71
CA SER A 252 -29.27 -30.96 -30.31
C SER A 252 -30.26 -30.96 -31.47
N ASP A 253 -30.02 -31.84 -32.45
CA ASP A 253 -31.03 -32.24 -33.42
C ASP A 253 -31.88 -33.35 -32.80
N ARG A 254 -33.09 -32.98 -32.36
CA ARG A 254 -34.18 -33.93 -32.11
C ARG A 254 -35.35 -33.57 -33.02
N GLY A 255 -35.39 -34.26 -34.16
CA GLY A 255 -36.45 -34.17 -35.15
C GLY A 255 -37.84 -34.47 -34.59
N GLY A 256 -38.76 -33.53 -34.82
CA GLY A 256 -40.19 -33.74 -34.75
C GLY A 256 -40.71 -34.11 -36.14
N SER A 257 -40.97 -35.41 -36.35
CA SER A 257 -41.66 -35.91 -37.54
C SER A 257 -43.15 -35.63 -37.39
N GLY A 258 -43.63 -34.54 -38.00
CA GLY A 258 -45.04 -34.22 -38.16
C GLY A 258 -45.59 -34.85 -39.43
N ASN A 259 -46.20 -36.02 -39.31
CA ASN A 259 -46.95 -36.67 -40.36
C ASN A 259 -48.40 -36.17 -40.30
N ASN A 260 -48.87 -35.44 -41.31
CA ASN A 260 -50.30 -35.19 -41.49
C ASN A 260 -50.68 -35.15 -42.97
N ARG A 261 -51.42 -36.18 -43.39
CA ARG A 261 -52.22 -36.24 -44.62
C ARG A 261 -53.36 -37.22 -44.33
N VAL A 262 -54.59 -36.73 -44.19
CA VAL A 262 -55.67 -36.69 -45.19
C VAL A 262 -56.67 -35.63 -44.73
#